data_AF-A0A7V9LGS4-F1
#
_entry.id   AF-A0A7V9LGS4-F1
#
_cell.length_a   1.000
_cell.length_b   1.000
_cell.length_c   1.000
_cell.angle_alpha   90.00
_cell.angle_beta   90.00
_cell.angle_gamma   90.00
#
_symmetry.space_group_name_H-M   'P 1'
#
loop_
_entity.id
_entity.type
_entity.pdbx_description
1 polymer ?
#
loop_
_entity_poly.entity_id
_entity_poly.type
_entity_poly.pdbx_seq_one_letter_code
_entity_poly.pdbx_strand_id
1 'polypeptide(L)'
;MTQAVGIRMTSLAAAATLAVAAALAIAESGEAGSTGTCAAGVPTLVGTDAGETLSGTEGRDVIVGGGGNDVIVALGGNDLICGGPGNDTLLGQADNDRVFGDAGNDSLQGNTGQDALIGGKGRDVCRPGPGKSRGERGCEKVTNKGI
;
A
#
# COMPACT_ATOMS: atom_id res chain seq x y z
N MET A 1 15.72 -69.62 4.14
CA MET A 1 15.25 -70.46 3.03
C MET A 1 14.50 -69.58 2.05
N THR A 2 14.90 -69.68 0.80
CA THR A 2 14.59 -68.87 -0.39
C THR A 2 13.14 -69.03 -0.85
N GLN A 3 12.45 -67.94 -1.22
CA GLN A 3 12.09 -67.62 -2.62
C GLN A 3 11.02 -66.51 -2.73
N ALA A 4 11.36 -65.54 -3.58
CA ALA A 4 10.45 -64.60 -4.18
C ALA A 4 9.57 -65.33 -5.23
N VAL A 5 8.28 -64.99 -5.27
CA VAL A 5 7.40 -65.31 -6.41
C VAL A 5 7.03 -63.98 -7.05
N GLY A 6 7.63 -63.72 -8.21
CA GLY A 6 7.38 -62.52 -9.00
C GLY A 6 5.98 -62.53 -9.58
N ILE A 7 5.27 -61.41 -9.44
CA ILE A 7 4.14 -61.08 -10.31
C ILE A 7 4.66 -60.09 -11.36
N ARG A 8 4.44 -60.52 -12.60
CA ARG A 8 4.93 -59.96 -13.85
C ARG A 8 4.49 -58.50 -14.00
N MET A 9 5.41 -57.67 -14.50
CA MET A 9 5.05 -56.47 -15.25
C MET A 9 4.10 -56.88 -16.38
N THR A 10 2.83 -56.55 -16.25
CA THR A 10 1.90 -56.53 -17.38
C THR A 10 1.13 -55.22 -17.37
N SER A 11 1.31 -54.51 -18.48
CA SER A 11 0.30 -53.71 -19.16
C SER A 11 -0.21 -52.44 -18.49
N LEU A 12 0.27 -51.33 -19.05
CA LEU A 12 -0.58 -50.44 -19.85
C LEU A 12 -1.48 -49.43 -19.09
N ALA A 13 -1.06 -48.17 -19.19
CA ALA A 13 -1.86 -46.94 -19.24
C ALA A 13 -2.70 -46.53 -18.00
N ALA A 14 -2.28 -45.45 -17.34
CA ALA A 14 -3.16 -44.34 -16.92
C ALA A 14 -2.32 -43.12 -16.48
N ALA A 15 -2.62 -41.96 -17.05
CA ALA A 15 -2.12 -40.66 -16.65
C ALA A 15 -2.64 -40.25 -15.26
N ALA A 16 -1.86 -39.49 -14.48
CA ALA A 16 -2.38 -38.45 -13.57
C ALA A 16 -1.23 -37.79 -12.78
N THR A 17 -1.00 -36.51 -13.10
CA THR A 17 -0.67 -35.42 -12.15
C THR A 17 0.26 -35.76 -10.98
N LEU A 18 1.57 -35.62 -11.20
CA LEU A 18 2.44 -35.20 -10.11
C LEU A 18 2.32 -33.68 -10.00
N ALA A 19 1.24 -33.23 -9.35
CA ALA A 19 1.11 -31.85 -8.92
C ALA A 19 2.28 -31.58 -7.96
N VAL A 20 3.29 -30.86 -8.47
CA VAL A 20 4.38 -30.34 -7.66
C VAL A 20 3.74 -29.42 -6.64
N ALA A 21 3.62 -29.93 -5.42
CA ALA A 21 3.28 -29.19 -4.23
C ALA A 21 4.43 -28.21 -3.95
N ALA A 22 4.36 -27.03 -4.57
CA ALA A 22 5.08 -25.83 -4.16
C ALA A 22 4.37 -24.56 -4.67
N ALA A 23 3.05 -24.64 -4.88
CA ALA A 23 2.22 -23.44 -4.95
C ALA A 23 1.77 -23.13 -3.52
N LEU A 24 2.53 -22.27 -2.85
CA LEU A 24 2.03 -21.05 -2.22
C LEU A 24 3.24 -20.46 -1.49
N ALA A 25 3.91 -19.52 -2.14
CA ALA A 25 4.80 -18.62 -1.43
C ALA A 25 3.93 -17.90 -0.39
N ILE A 26 4.02 -18.41 0.83
CA ILE A 26 3.88 -17.72 2.10
C ILE A 26 4.12 -16.22 1.88
N ALA A 27 3.06 -15.42 2.02
CA ALA A 27 3.20 -13.99 2.20
C ALA A 27 3.94 -13.81 3.54
N GLU A 28 5.26 -13.70 3.45
CA GLU A 28 6.11 -13.39 4.60
C GLU A 28 5.82 -11.94 5.01
N SER A 29 5.17 -11.82 6.17
CA SER A 29 5.34 -10.75 7.15
C SER A 29 6.05 -9.48 6.66
N GLY A 30 5.33 -8.64 5.93
CA GLY A 30 5.55 -7.20 5.99
C GLY A 30 4.76 -6.70 7.19
N GLU A 31 5.37 -6.70 8.38
CA GLU A 31 4.93 -5.82 9.46
C GLU A 31 5.14 -4.40 8.93
N ALA A 32 4.17 -3.89 8.16
CA ALA A 32 4.13 -2.49 7.78
C ALA A 32 4.26 -1.73 9.10
N GLY A 33 5.41 -1.07 9.27
CA GLY A 33 5.80 -0.40 10.49
C GLY A 33 4.78 0.67 10.82
N SER A 34 3.70 0.26 11.47
CA SER A 34 2.63 1.10 11.95
C SER A 34 3.12 1.76 13.23
N THR A 35 4.03 2.70 13.05
CA THR A 35 4.37 3.65 14.10
C THR A 35 3.93 5.03 13.65
N GLY A 36 2.60 5.20 13.64
CA GLY A 36 1.98 6.48 13.96
C GLY A 36 1.53 7.31 12.77
N THR A 37 0.29 7.04 12.33
CA THR A 37 -0.73 8.00 11.82
C THR A 37 -1.84 7.27 11.06
N CYS A 38 -1.52 6.12 10.47
CA CYS A 38 -2.37 5.33 9.55
C CYS A 38 -3.27 4.27 10.21
N ALA A 39 -3.30 4.19 11.53
CA ALA A 39 -3.95 3.11 12.29
C ALA A 39 -5.49 3.20 12.34
N ALA A 40 -6.14 3.89 11.40
CA ALA A 40 -7.59 4.05 11.35
C ALA A 40 -8.25 3.06 10.36
N GLY A 41 -7.95 1.76 10.49
CA GLY A 41 -8.65 0.71 9.74
C GLY A 41 -7.78 -0.52 9.45
N VAL A 42 -8.42 -1.60 8.99
CA VAL A 42 -7.72 -2.69 8.30
C VAL A 42 -7.35 -2.18 6.90
N PRO A 43 -6.07 -2.23 6.49
CA PRO A 43 -5.66 -1.75 5.17
C PRO A 43 -6.32 -2.60 4.08
N THR A 44 -6.94 -1.95 3.10
CA THR A 44 -7.39 -2.63 1.87
C THR A 44 -6.24 -2.89 0.91
N LEU A 45 -5.19 -2.06 0.96
CA LEU A 45 -4.00 -2.22 0.13
C LEU A 45 -2.73 -1.89 0.93
N VAL A 46 -1.73 -2.77 0.82
CA VAL A 46 -0.42 -2.62 1.47
C VAL A 46 0.64 -2.93 0.43
N GLY A 47 1.56 -2.00 0.18
CA GLY A 47 2.76 -2.21 -0.64
C GLY A 47 3.91 -2.81 0.18
N THR A 48 5.10 -2.80 -0.39
CA THR A 48 6.31 -3.39 0.20
C THR A 48 7.37 -2.31 0.47
N ASP A 49 8.66 -2.68 0.51
CA ASP A 49 9.76 -1.71 0.60
C ASP A 49 10.28 -1.26 -0.79
N ALA A 50 9.60 -1.69 -1.87
CA ALA A 50 9.93 -1.37 -3.24
C ALA A 50 9.10 -0.18 -3.72
N GLY A 51 9.60 0.57 -4.72
CA GLY A 51 8.78 1.60 -5.35
C GLY A 51 7.66 0.98 -6.18
N GLU A 52 6.42 1.21 -5.77
CA GLU A 52 5.23 0.56 -6.30
C GLU A 52 4.20 1.57 -6.83
N THR A 53 3.31 1.09 -7.69
CA THR A 53 2.13 1.85 -8.10
C THR A 53 0.90 1.18 -7.50
N LEU A 54 0.29 1.85 -6.54
CA LEU A 54 -0.87 1.38 -5.80
C LEU A 54 -2.12 2.15 -6.25
N SER A 55 -3.20 1.43 -6.51
CA SER A 55 -4.48 2.02 -6.89
C SER A 55 -5.57 1.48 -5.98
N GLY A 56 -6.32 2.40 -5.36
CA GLY A 56 -7.55 2.13 -4.63
C GLY A 56 -8.73 1.87 -5.56
N THR A 57 -9.91 2.03 -5.00
CA THR A 57 -11.22 1.79 -5.61
C THR A 57 -12.09 3.04 -5.54
N GLU A 58 -13.31 2.98 -6.05
CA GLU A 58 -14.29 4.08 -5.92
C GLU A 58 -14.97 4.10 -4.52
N GLY A 59 -14.48 3.30 -3.59
CA GLY A 59 -15.00 3.15 -2.23
C GLY A 59 -13.96 3.53 -1.19
N ARG A 60 -14.38 3.56 0.08
CA ARG A 60 -13.49 3.92 1.18
C ARG A 60 -12.33 2.93 1.33
N ASP A 61 -11.13 3.40 1.05
CA ASP A 61 -9.90 2.64 1.11
C ASP A 61 -8.95 3.06 2.23
N VAL A 62 -8.14 2.10 2.68
CA VAL A 62 -7.01 2.32 3.57
C VAL A 62 -5.78 1.76 2.86
N ILE A 63 -4.92 2.65 2.36
CA ILE A 63 -3.77 2.32 1.53
C ILE A 63 -2.49 2.66 2.27
N VAL A 64 -1.57 1.71 2.34
CA VAL A 64 -0.22 1.87 2.92
C VAL A 64 0.81 1.54 1.83
N GLY A 65 1.64 2.51 1.44
CA GLY A 65 2.73 2.35 0.47
C GLY A 65 3.81 1.42 1.00
N GLY A 66 4.29 1.72 2.20
CA GLY A 66 5.38 0.96 2.80
C GLY A 66 6.67 1.75 2.64
N GLY A 67 7.78 1.10 2.34
CA GLY A 67 9.01 1.78 2.00
C GLY A 67 9.19 1.91 0.49
N GLY A 68 10.13 2.75 0.06
CA GLY A 68 10.39 2.93 -1.37
C GLY A 68 9.73 4.20 -1.90
N ASN A 69 9.81 4.44 -3.22
CA ASN A 69 9.17 5.63 -3.80
C ASN A 69 7.89 5.19 -4.49
N ASP A 70 6.75 5.44 -3.87
CA ASP A 70 5.47 4.92 -4.30
C ASP A 70 4.65 5.94 -5.09
N VAL A 71 3.76 5.43 -5.93
CA VAL A 71 2.71 6.21 -6.59
C VAL A 71 1.37 5.64 -6.16
N ILE A 72 0.66 6.36 -5.31
CA ILE A 72 -0.62 5.92 -4.73
C ILE A 72 -1.75 6.78 -5.28
N VAL A 73 -2.78 6.12 -5.83
CA VAL A 73 -4.00 6.77 -6.35
C VAL A 73 -5.22 6.17 -5.66
N ALA A 74 -5.92 6.96 -4.85
CA ALA A 74 -7.07 6.52 -4.08
C ALA A 74 -8.33 6.32 -4.93
N LEU A 75 -8.60 7.27 -5.84
CA LEU A 75 -9.76 7.39 -6.74
C LEU A 75 -10.98 8.06 -6.10
N GLY A 76 -11.93 7.32 -5.54
CA GLY A 76 -13.17 7.90 -5.04
C GLY A 76 -13.50 7.31 -3.69
N GLY A 77 -14.22 8.06 -2.85
CA GLY A 77 -14.43 7.67 -1.47
C GLY A 77 -13.57 8.47 -0.50
N ASN A 78 -13.83 8.30 0.80
CA ASN A 78 -13.09 9.07 1.83
C ASN A 78 -11.88 8.27 2.30
N ASP A 79 -10.75 8.43 1.62
CA ASP A 79 -9.66 7.46 1.75
C ASP A 79 -8.65 7.81 2.84
N LEU A 80 -7.93 6.81 3.31
CA LEU A 80 -6.78 6.95 4.20
C LEU A 80 -5.55 6.44 3.48
N ILE A 81 -4.67 7.35 3.07
CA ILE A 81 -3.46 7.05 2.32
C ILE A 81 -2.25 7.34 3.17
N CYS A 82 -1.31 6.40 3.18
CA CYS A 82 0.00 6.57 3.82
C CYS A 82 1.10 6.16 2.86
N GLY A 83 2.02 7.07 2.54
CA GLY A 83 3.20 6.78 1.73
C GLY A 83 4.16 5.89 2.49
N GLY A 84 4.69 6.39 3.60
CA GLY A 84 5.66 5.69 4.43
C GLY A 84 7.05 6.28 4.19
N PRO A 85 8.15 5.54 4.43
CA PRO A 85 9.48 6.05 4.11
C PRO A 85 9.82 6.02 2.61
N GLY A 86 10.04 7.19 2.02
CA GLY A 86 10.58 7.38 0.68
C GLY A 86 10.04 8.66 0.05
N ASN A 87 10.22 8.85 -1.27
CA ASN A 87 9.68 10.02 -1.95
C ASN A 87 8.43 9.60 -2.71
N ASP A 88 7.28 9.82 -2.10
CA ASP A 88 6.02 9.27 -2.58
C ASP A 88 5.20 10.29 -3.36
N THR A 89 4.36 9.80 -4.26
CA THR A 89 3.36 10.59 -4.97
C THR A 89 1.98 10.08 -4.57
N LEU A 90 1.25 10.88 -3.79
CA LEU A 90 -0.01 10.48 -3.16
C LEU A 90 -1.17 11.32 -3.71
N LEU A 91 -2.15 10.66 -4.32
CA LEU A 91 -3.30 11.28 -4.98
C LEU A 91 -4.61 10.82 -4.33
N GLY A 92 -5.26 11.70 -3.57
CA GLY A 92 -6.57 11.49 -2.94
C GLY A 92 -7.71 11.40 -3.96
N GLN A 93 -7.72 12.32 -4.93
CA GLN A 93 -8.72 12.41 -6.02
C GLN A 93 -10.06 13.00 -5.59
N ALA A 94 -11.11 12.20 -5.39
CA ALA A 94 -12.44 12.71 -5.09
C ALA A 94 -12.83 12.43 -3.64
N ASP A 95 -13.74 13.26 -3.11
CA ASP A 95 -14.24 13.18 -1.74
C ASP A 95 -13.20 13.59 -0.68
N ASN A 96 -13.41 13.26 0.59
CA ASN A 96 -12.62 13.83 1.69
C ASN A 96 -11.57 12.84 2.16
N ASP A 97 -10.35 13.04 1.69
CA ASP A 97 -9.26 12.12 1.96
C ASP A 97 -8.41 12.51 3.16
N ARG A 98 -7.67 11.55 3.68
CA ARG A 98 -6.59 11.77 4.64
C ARG A 98 -5.32 11.16 4.07
N VAL A 99 -4.35 12.01 3.74
CA VAL A 99 -3.14 11.62 3.05
C VAL A 99 -1.92 11.98 3.90
N PHE A 100 -1.10 10.99 4.19
CA PHE A 100 0.12 11.08 5.00
C PHE A 100 1.33 10.71 4.15
N GLY A 101 2.28 11.63 3.97
CA GLY A 101 3.56 11.38 3.29
C GLY A 101 4.58 10.64 4.17
N ASP A 102 4.47 10.79 5.49
CA ASP A 102 5.42 10.26 6.46
C ASP A 102 6.86 10.74 6.30
N ALA A 103 7.77 10.02 5.66
CA ALA A 103 9.19 10.39 5.68
C ALA A 103 9.81 10.40 4.29
N GLY A 104 10.18 11.58 3.81
CA GLY A 104 10.95 11.79 2.59
C GLY A 104 10.51 13.07 1.91
N ASN A 105 10.57 13.15 0.59
CA ASN A 105 10.11 14.35 -0.12
C ASN A 105 8.88 14.00 -0.95
N ASP A 106 7.73 14.22 -0.35
CA ASP A 106 6.48 13.68 -0.89
C ASP A 106 5.72 14.70 -1.72
N SER A 107 4.96 14.22 -2.70
CA SER A 107 4.04 15.00 -3.51
C SER A 107 2.60 14.58 -3.20
N LEU A 108 1.92 15.37 -2.38
CA LEU A 108 0.55 15.10 -1.94
C LEU A 108 -0.45 15.94 -2.73
N GLN A 109 -1.48 15.31 -3.28
CA GLN A 109 -2.53 15.99 -4.03
C GLN A 109 -3.90 15.49 -3.61
N GLY A 110 -4.70 16.39 -3.03
CA GLY A 110 -6.05 16.06 -2.55
C GLY A 110 -7.12 16.15 -3.63
N ASN A 111 -6.96 17.04 -4.63
CA ASN A 111 -7.97 17.28 -5.67
C ASN A 111 -9.34 17.71 -5.07
N THR A 112 -10.44 17.05 -5.43
CA THR A 112 -11.78 17.57 -5.12
C THR A 112 -12.27 17.04 -3.79
N GLY A 113 -12.54 17.94 -2.84
CA GLY A 113 -13.11 17.59 -1.55
C GLY A 113 -12.39 18.33 -0.42
N GLN A 114 -12.61 17.89 0.82
CA GLN A 114 -11.97 18.45 2.00
C GLN A 114 -10.88 17.52 2.52
N ASP A 115 -9.69 17.62 1.92
CA ASP A 115 -8.63 16.61 2.14
C ASP A 115 -7.68 17.00 3.27
N ALA A 116 -7.36 16.13 4.20
CA ALA A 116 -6.28 16.37 5.16
C ALA A 116 -4.95 15.85 4.58
N LEU A 117 -4.08 16.76 4.11
CA LEU A 117 -2.76 16.39 3.60
C LEU A 117 -1.69 16.70 4.65
N ILE A 118 -0.91 15.70 5.03
CA ILE A 118 0.16 15.78 6.03
C ILE A 118 1.44 15.23 5.39
N GLY A 119 2.37 16.12 5.03
CA GLY A 119 3.62 15.72 4.38
C GLY A 119 4.57 14.94 5.28
N GLY A 120 4.59 15.24 6.59
CA GLY A 120 5.49 14.59 7.52
C GLY A 120 6.90 15.19 7.51
N LYS A 121 7.93 14.33 7.53
CA LYS A 121 9.34 14.71 7.56
C LYS A 121 9.90 14.84 6.15
N GLY A 122 10.43 16.01 5.86
CA GLY A 122 11.26 16.28 4.67
C GLY A 122 10.71 17.46 3.90
N ARG A 123 10.94 17.50 2.58
CA ARG A 123 10.51 18.63 1.75
C ARG A 123 9.34 18.22 0.88
N ASP A 124 8.15 18.43 1.44
CA ASP A 124 6.91 17.98 0.81
C ASP A 124 6.26 19.09 -0.02
N VAL A 125 5.60 18.68 -1.10
CA VAL A 125 4.79 19.52 -1.96
C VAL A 125 3.36 19.06 -1.85
N CYS A 126 2.50 19.92 -1.29
CA CYS A 126 1.09 19.60 -1.11
C CYS A 126 0.20 20.51 -1.93
N ARG A 127 -0.79 19.91 -2.61
CA ARG A 127 -1.82 20.59 -3.38
C ARG A 127 -3.21 20.19 -2.85
N PRO A 128 -3.71 20.86 -1.79
CA PRO A 128 -5.12 20.75 -1.42
C PRO A 128 -5.93 21.35 -2.57
N GLY A 129 -6.87 20.61 -3.17
CA GLY A 129 -7.58 21.13 -4.33
C GLY A 129 -8.68 22.12 -3.96
N PRO A 130 -9.63 22.40 -4.87
CA PRO A 130 -10.48 23.61 -4.82
C PRO A 130 -11.46 23.69 -3.64
N GLY A 131 -11.56 22.66 -2.79
CA GLY A 131 -12.50 22.58 -1.66
C GLY A 131 -12.04 23.22 -0.35
N LYS A 132 -10.80 23.74 -0.25
CA LYS A 132 -10.31 24.36 1.00
C LYS A 132 -10.49 25.88 1.07
N SER A 133 -11.14 26.32 2.14
CA SER A 133 -11.20 27.71 2.56
C SER A 133 -9.83 28.20 3.09
N ARG A 134 -9.48 29.45 2.77
CA ARG A 134 -8.21 30.17 2.97
C ARG A 134 -7.66 30.31 4.42
N GLY A 135 -7.97 29.40 5.34
CA GLY A 135 -7.57 29.51 6.76
C GLY A 135 -7.15 28.21 7.44
N GLU A 136 -7.39 27.06 6.83
CA GLU A 136 -6.98 25.76 7.39
C GLU A 136 -5.70 25.35 6.70
N ARG A 137 -4.69 24.95 7.49
CA ARG A 137 -3.37 24.55 7.01
C ARG A 137 -3.52 23.26 6.18
N GLY A 138 -3.93 23.39 4.92
CA GLY A 138 -4.16 22.28 3.98
C GLY A 138 -2.89 21.54 3.61
N CYS A 139 -1.73 22.04 4.05
CA CYS A 139 -0.66 21.16 4.45
C CYS A 139 -0.23 21.51 5.86
N GLU A 140 -0.50 20.61 6.82
CA GLU A 140 0.14 20.67 8.12
C GLU A 140 1.61 20.31 7.86
N LYS A 141 2.39 21.33 7.50
CA LYS A 141 3.83 21.26 7.67
C LYS A 141 4.04 20.98 9.16
N VAL A 142 4.30 19.73 9.50
CA VAL A 142 5.13 19.41 10.66
C VAL A 142 6.55 19.84 10.27
N THR A 143 6.74 21.13 9.96
CA THR A 143 8.05 21.74 10.05
C THR A 143 8.43 21.52 11.49
N ASN A 144 9.35 20.58 11.69
CA ASN A 144 10.19 20.52 12.84
C ASN A 144 10.83 21.91 12.99
N LYS A 145 10.14 22.79 13.72
CA LYS A 145 10.69 24.03 14.24
C LYS A 145 11.57 23.61 15.40
N GLY A 146 12.85 23.42 15.11
CA GLY A 146 13.89 23.07 16.08
C GLY A 146 14.87 22.12 15.40
N ILE A 147 16.12 22.49 15.12
CA ILE A 147 17.03 23.43 15.80
C ILE A 147 18.03 23.91 14.76
#